data_AF-A0A968AFG2-F1
#
_entry.id   AF-A0A968AFG2-F1
#
_cell.length_a   1.000
_cell.length_b   1.000
_cell.length_c   1.000
_cell.angle_alpha   90.00
_cell.angle_beta   90.00
_cell.angle_gamma   90.00
#
_symmetry.space_group_name_H-M   'P 1'
#
loop_
_entity.id
_entity.type
_entity.pdbx_description
1 polymer ?
#
loop_
_entity_poly.entity_id
_entity_poly.type
_entity_poly.pdbx_seq_one_letter_code
_entity_poly.pdbx_strand_id
1 'polypeptide(L)'
;MADQNTKKRGKVNLVGLTKGDYRGKPTTLCQGCGHNSISSQIIAASYELDLKPESIVKFSGIGCSSKSPAYFLGRSFGFNGLHGRMPSLATGAMFGNHHLEAIGVSGDGDT
;
A
#
# COMPACT_ATOMS: atom_id res chain seq x y z
N MET A 1 22.57 -15.47 -30.52
CA MET A 1 22.24 -14.07 -30.16
C MET A 1 22.09 -14.01 -28.65
N ALA A 2 23.17 -13.67 -27.96
CA ALA A 2 23.18 -13.51 -26.51
C ALA A 2 22.77 -12.07 -26.20
N ASP A 3 21.60 -11.88 -25.58
CA ASP A 3 21.24 -10.59 -24.98
C ASP A 3 21.84 -10.53 -23.58
N GLN A 4 22.99 -9.86 -23.49
CA GLN A 4 23.72 -9.58 -22.27
C GLN A 4 23.11 -8.35 -21.59
N ASN A 5 22.06 -8.51 -20.77
CA ASN A 5 21.68 -7.45 -19.83
C ASN A 5 20.94 -7.90 -18.57
N THR A 6 21.35 -9.03 -17.97
CA THR A 6 21.06 -9.29 -16.55
C THR A 6 22.03 -8.50 -15.68
N LYS A 7 21.90 -7.16 -15.71
CA LYS A 7 22.50 -6.28 -14.70
C LYS A 7 22.10 -6.82 -13.33
N LYS A 8 23.07 -7.20 -12.50
CA LYS A 8 22.87 -7.48 -11.07
C LYS A 8 21.97 -6.38 -10.50
N ARG A 9 20.68 -6.66 -10.27
CA ARG A 9 19.78 -5.73 -9.60
C ARG A 9 20.46 -5.43 -8.27
N GLY A 10 20.87 -4.17 -8.07
CA GLY A 10 21.24 -3.70 -6.74
C GLY A 10 20.06 -3.92 -5.79
N LYS A 11 20.18 -3.52 -4.52
CA LYS A 11 19.06 -3.57 -3.54
C LYS A 11 17.82 -2.71 -3.93
N VAL A 12 17.71 -2.27 -5.18
CA VAL A 12 16.69 -1.39 -5.73
C VAL A 12 15.96 -2.06 -6.91
N ASN A 13 14.70 -1.69 -7.09
CA ASN A 13 13.83 -2.16 -8.17
C ASN A 13 13.93 -1.25 -9.43
N LEU A 14 13.12 -1.46 -10.46
CA LEU A 14 13.20 -0.73 -11.74
C LEU A 14 12.89 0.77 -11.59
N VAL A 15 12.11 1.16 -10.59
CA VAL A 15 11.87 2.57 -10.24
C VAL A 15 12.93 3.17 -9.31
N GLY A 16 14.00 2.43 -9.03
CA GLY A 16 15.16 2.90 -8.26
C GLY A 16 14.93 2.94 -6.75
N LEU A 17 13.92 2.24 -6.24
CA LEU A 17 13.55 2.21 -4.83
C LEU A 17 13.97 0.88 -4.18
N THR A 18 14.39 0.93 -2.92
CA THR A 18 14.62 -0.27 -2.10
C THR A 18 13.32 -0.74 -1.46
N LYS A 19 13.27 -2.01 -1.01
CA LYS A 19 12.11 -2.52 -0.25
C LYS A 19 11.83 -1.71 1.02
N GLY A 20 12.84 -1.06 1.60
CA GLY A 20 12.70 -0.19 2.77
C GLY A 20 11.88 1.07 2.48
N ASP A 21 11.94 1.60 1.26
CA ASP A 21 11.25 2.83 0.85
C ASP A 21 9.73 2.65 0.74
N TYR A 22 9.27 1.40 0.70
CA TYR A 22 7.86 1.03 0.68
C TYR A 22 7.29 0.89 2.10
N ARG A 23 8.08 1.01 3.17
CA ARG A 23 7.59 0.90 4.55
C ARG A 23 6.75 2.12 4.95
N GLY A 24 5.80 1.91 5.85
CA GLY A 24 5.08 2.98 6.54
C GLY A 24 5.65 3.26 7.92
N LYS A 25 4.82 3.88 8.77
CA LYS A 25 5.15 4.16 10.18
C LYS A 25 5.26 2.86 10.99
N PRO A 26 5.97 2.87 12.13
CA PRO A 26 5.96 1.75 13.07
C PRO A 26 4.53 1.36 13.47
N THR A 27 4.27 0.05 13.53
CA THR A 27 2.95 -0.47 13.89
C THR A 27 2.63 -0.22 15.36
N THR A 28 1.39 0.16 15.64
CA THR A 28 0.85 0.18 17.01
C THR A 28 -0.09 -1.01 17.25
N LEU A 29 -0.13 -1.98 16.34
CA LEU A 29 -0.96 -3.17 16.49
C LEU A 29 -0.30 -4.16 17.45
N CYS A 30 -1.10 -5.08 17.99
CA CYS A 30 -0.64 -6.10 18.91
C CYS A 30 0.51 -6.92 18.31
N GLN A 31 1.41 -7.42 19.17
CA GLN A 31 2.42 -8.39 18.77
C GLN A 31 1.73 -9.64 18.22
N GLY A 32 2.20 -10.14 17.08
CA GLY A 32 1.58 -11.26 16.37
C GLY A 32 0.31 -10.91 15.57
N CYS A 33 -0.11 -9.64 15.50
CA CYS A 33 -1.29 -9.25 14.72
C CYS A 33 -1.11 -9.53 13.22
N GLY A 34 -2.06 -10.25 12.61
CA GLY A 34 -2.03 -10.63 11.20
C GLY A 34 -1.99 -9.46 10.21
N HIS A 35 -2.53 -8.29 10.58
CA HIS A 35 -2.46 -7.08 9.76
C HIS A 35 -1.01 -6.61 9.48
N ASN A 36 -0.06 -6.92 10.37
CA ASN A 36 1.36 -6.65 10.13
C ASN A 36 1.92 -7.54 9.02
N SER A 37 1.46 -8.80 8.94
CA SER A 37 1.80 -9.72 7.85
C SER A 37 1.22 -9.24 6.53
N ILE A 38 -0.06 -8.86 6.50
CA ILE A 38 -0.73 -8.29 5.32
C ILE A 38 0.02 -7.04 4.84
N SER A 39 0.35 -6.10 5.74
CA SER A 39 1.12 -4.90 5.41
C SER A 39 2.49 -5.23 4.81
N SER A 40 3.18 -6.25 5.35
CA SER A 40 4.47 -6.72 4.83
C SER A 40 4.37 -7.31 3.43
N GLN A 41 3.27 -8.01 3.11
CA GLN A 41 3.02 -8.55 1.77
C GLN A 41 2.66 -7.47 0.77
N ILE A 42 1.89 -6.44 1.16
CA ILE A 42 1.63 -5.28 0.30
C ILE A 42 2.95 -4.56 -0.04
N ILE A 43 3.86 -4.41 0.93
CA ILE A 43 5.20 -3.85 0.71
C ILE A 43 6.01 -4.68 -0.28
N ALA A 44 6.01 -6.01 -0.13
CA ALA A 44 6.72 -6.91 -1.03
C ALA A 44 6.18 -6.83 -2.46
N ALA A 45 4.86 -6.94 -2.61
CA ALA A 45 4.19 -6.86 -3.91
C ALA A 45 4.45 -5.51 -4.60
N SER A 46 4.35 -4.40 -3.86
CA SER A 46 4.58 -3.07 -4.43
C SER A 46 6.03 -2.88 -4.90
N TYR A 47 7.00 -3.45 -4.18
CA TYR A 47 8.41 -3.44 -4.57
C TYR A 47 8.65 -4.29 -5.82
N GLU A 48 8.08 -5.50 -5.87
CA GLU A 48 8.24 -6.46 -6.98
C GLU A 48 7.56 -6.00 -8.27
N LEU A 49 6.45 -5.28 -8.15
CA LEU A 49 5.70 -4.69 -9.27
C LEU A 49 6.26 -3.34 -9.72
N ASP A 50 7.39 -2.90 -9.15
CA ASP A 50 8.03 -1.63 -9.51
C ASP A 50 7.10 -0.41 -9.37
N LEU A 51 6.15 -0.47 -8.42
CA LEU A 51 5.15 0.58 -8.26
C LEU A 51 5.78 1.83 -7.67
N LYS A 52 5.45 3.00 -8.20
CA LYS A 52 5.79 4.26 -7.55
C LYS A 52 4.83 4.48 -6.38
N PRO A 53 5.29 4.61 -5.13
CA PRO A 53 4.39 4.84 -4.01
C PRO A 53 3.48 6.06 -4.22
N GLU A 54 4.00 7.14 -4.78
CA GLU A 54 3.25 8.36 -5.08
C GLU A 54 2.08 8.19 -6.07
N SER A 55 2.04 7.12 -6.88
CA SER A 55 0.90 6.83 -7.76
C SER A 55 -0.20 6.00 -7.08
N ILE A 56 0.00 5.60 -5.82
CA ILE A 56 -0.94 4.80 -5.05
C ILE A 56 -1.69 5.70 -4.07
N VAL A 57 -3.00 5.47 -3.95
CA VAL A 57 -3.85 6.03 -2.91
C VAL A 57 -4.47 4.90 -2.08
N LYS A 58 -4.45 5.06 -0.76
CA LYS A 58 -4.97 4.08 0.19
C LYS A 58 -6.23 4.62 0.85
N PHE A 59 -7.29 3.82 0.89
CA PHE A 59 -8.53 4.16 1.58
C PHE A 59 -8.82 3.14 2.68
N SER A 60 -9.36 3.60 3.81
CA SER A 60 -9.85 2.71 4.85
C SER A 60 -11.03 3.31 5.61
N GLY A 61 -11.79 2.48 6.33
CA GLY A 61 -12.81 2.93 7.29
C GLY A 61 -12.23 3.00 8.70
N ILE A 62 -12.90 2.37 9.67
CA ILE A 62 -12.54 2.40 11.09
C ILE A 62 -12.39 1.00 11.67
N GLY A 63 -11.27 0.77 12.37
CA GLY A 63 -10.96 -0.50 13.03
C GLY A 63 -9.46 -0.78 13.07
N CYS A 64 -9.06 -1.91 13.67
CA CYS A 64 -7.67 -2.36 13.67
C CYS A 64 -7.15 -2.58 12.24
N SER A 65 -7.96 -3.21 11.38
CA SER A 65 -7.66 -3.39 9.95
C SER A 65 -7.46 -2.04 9.27
N SER A 66 -8.37 -1.09 9.51
CA SER A 66 -8.43 0.21 8.86
C SER A 66 -7.32 1.18 9.30
N LYS A 67 -6.51 0.81 10.31
CA LYS A 67 -5.27 1.50 10.67
C LYS A 67 -4.06 1.04 9.84
N SER A 68 -4.14 -0.14 9.20
CA SER A 68 -3.04 -0.73 8.43
C SER A 68 -2.45 0.16 7.33
N PRO A 69 -3.22 1.03 6.62
CA PRO A 69 -2.65 1.98 5.66
C PRO A 69 -1.55 2.90 6.20
N ALA A 70 -1.45 3.08 7.52
CA ALA A 70 -0.36 3.84 8.13
C ALA A 70 0.99 3.09 8.13
N TYR A 71 0.99 1.76 7.97
CA TYR A 71 2.16 0.90 8.20
C TYR A 71 2.82 0.39 6.91
N PHE A 72 2.20 0.63 5.76
CA PHE A 72 2.78 0.36 4.46
C PHE A 72 2.68 1.59 3.54
N LEU A 73 3.56 1.65 2.55
CA LEU A 73 3.60 2.67 1.52
C LEU A 73 3.54 4.09 2.11
N GLY A 74 4.53 4.46 2.94
CA GLY A 74 4.52 5.73 3.68
C GLY A 74 4.56 6.98 2.80
N ARG A 75 5.05 6.86 1.56
CA ARG A 75 5.09 7.92 0.53
C ARG A 75 3.79 8.07 -0.26
N SER A 76 2.86 7.14 -0.13
CA SER A 76 1.56 7.15 -0.83
C SER A 76 0.54 8.02 -0.11
N PHE A 77 -0.47 8.48 -0.86
CA PHE A 77 -1.64 9.13 -0.27
C PHE A 77 -2.43 8.12 0.57
N GLY A 78 -3.02 8.58 1.68
CA GLY A 78 -3.82 7.75 2.57
C GLY A 78 -4.97 8.54 3.15
N PHE A 79 -6.18 7.96 3.11
CA PHE A 79 -7.39 8.56 3.66
C PHE A 79 -8.10 7.57 4.58
N ASN A 80 -8.16 7.91 5.87
CA ASN A 80 -8.96 7.22 6.86
C ASN A 80 -10.35 7.87 6.89
N GLY A 81 -11.32 7.18 6.31
CA GLY A 81 -12.71 7.61 6.23
C GLY A 81 -13.52 7.29 7.48
N LEU A 82 -14.84 7.28 7.29
CA LEU A 82 -15.79 6.88 8.32
C LEU A 82 -16.05 5.37 8.25
N HIS A 83 -16.47 4.81 9.39
CA HIS A 83 -16.86 3.41 9.49
C HIS A 83 -17.96 3.07 8.47
N GLY A 84 -17.80 2.00 7.68
CA GLY A 84 -18.79 1.63 6.66
C GLY A 84 -18.80 2.50 5.41
N ARG A 85 -17.83 3.42 5.22
CA ARG A 85 -17.86 4.42 4.13
C ARG A 85 -16.65 4.40 3.21
N MET A 86 -15.71 3.48 3.42
CA MET A 86 -14.52 3.34 2.58
C MET A 86 -14.87 3.19 1.08
N PRO A 87 -15.79 2.31 0.65
CA PRO A 87 -16.10 2.16 -0.77
C PRO A 87 -16.65 3.43 -1.41
N SER A 88 -17.56 4.14 -0.74
CA SER A 88 -18.15 5.38 -1.27
C SER A 88 -17.08 6.46 -1.49
N LEU A 89 -16.13 6.59 -0.56
CA LEU A 89 -14.99 7.50 -0.67
C LEU A 89 -14.06 7.10 -1.82
N ALA A 90 -13.70 5.82 -1.90
CA ALA A 90 -12.84 5.30 -2.95
C ALA A 90 -13.46 5.48 -4.34
N THR A 91 -14.77 5.21 -4.50
CA THR A 91 -15.49 5.41 -5.76
C THR A 91 -15.41 6.87 -6.22
N GLY A 92 -15.69 7.83 -5.33
CA GLY A 92 -15.61 9.26 -5.67
C GLY A 92 -14.20 9.69 -6.06
N ALA A 93 -13.19 9.26 -5.29
CA ALA A 93 -11.80 9.60 -5.56
C ALA A 93 -11.31 9.02 -6.90
N MET A 94 -11.63 7.76 -7.17
CA MET A 94 -11.25 7.09 -8.41
C MET A 94 -12.01 7.58 -9.64
N PHE A 95 -13.21 8.12 -9.45
CA PHE A 95 -13.93 8.86 -10.49
C PHE A 95 -13.25 10.21 -10.79
N GLY A 96 -12.71 10.87 -9.77
CA GLY A 96 -12.01 12.15 -9.94
C GLY A 96 -10.62 12.04 -10.59
N ASN A 97 -9.91 10.93 -10.38
CA ASN A 97 -8.59 10.72 -10.99
C ASN A 97 -8.32 9.24 -11.32
N HIS A 98 -8.40 8.91 -12.61
CA HIS A 98 -8.18 7.56 -13.13
C HIS A 98 -6.70 7.17 -13.32
N HIS A 99 -5.76 8.07 -13.06
CA HIS A 99 -4.32 7.79 -13.18
C HIS A 99 -3.69 7.26 -11.89
N LEU A 100 -4.43 7.26 -10.78
CA LEU A 100 -3.99 6.71 -9.51
C LEU A 100 -4.42 5.25 -9.39
N GLU A 101 -3.65 4.47 -8.63
CA GLU A 101 -4.00 3.11 -8.25
C GLU A 101 -4.56 3.10 -6.82
N ALA A 102 -5.73 2.51 -6.60
CA ALA A 102 -6.38 2.48 -5.30
C ALA A 102 -6.16 1.15 -4.56
N ILE A 103 -5.84 1.26 -3.26
CA ILE A 103 -5.88 0.13 -2.32
C ILE A 103 -6.92 0.45 -1.25
N GLY A 104 -8.03 -0.29 -1.26
CA GLY A 104 -9.02 -0.27 -0.19
C GLY A 104 -8.68 -1.29 0.90
N VAL A 105 -8.65 -0.86 2.15
CA VAL A 105 -8.48 -1.74 3.31
C VAL A 105 -9.70 -1.63 4.21
N SER A 106 -10.41 -2.74 4.38
CA SER A 106 -11.56 -2.85 5.28
C SER A 106 -11.36 -4.02 6.24
N GLY A 107 -11.89 -3.88 7.46
CA GLY A 107 -12.18 -5.03 8.30
C GLY A 107 -13.41 -5.78 7.79
N ASP A 108 -13.62 -6.98 8.34
CA ASP A 108 -14.79 -7.83 8.12
C ASP A 108 -16.10 -7.15 8.52
N GLY A 109 -16.10 -6.37 9.60
CA GLY A 109 -17.27 -5.59 10.05
C GLY A 109 -17.28 -4.12 9.63
N ASP A 110 -16.28 -3.65 8.89
CA ASP A 110 -16.11 -2.22 8.55
C ASP A 110 -16.74 -1.83 7.20
N THR A 111 -17.05 -2.78 6.32
CA THR A 111 -17.76 -2.53 5.06
C THR A 111 -18.77 -3.63 4.82
#